data_AF-A0A431I099-F1
#
_entry.id   AF-A0A431I099-F1
#
_cell.length_a   1.000
_cell.length_b   1.000
_cell.length_c   1.000
_cell.angle_alpha   90.00
_cell.angle_beta   90.00
_cell.angle_gamma   90.00
#
_symmetry.space_group_name_H-M   'P 1'
#
loop_
_entity.id
_entity.type
_entity.pdbx_description
1 polymer ?
#
loop_
_entity_poly.entity_id
_entity_poly.type
_entity_poly.pdbx_seq_one_letter_code
_entity_poly.pdbx_strand_id
1 'polypeptide(L)'
;MRALLGILLVTICCNVFAIVVNAGTQNLYLGNNNVSCGRYIINNSSRQNDVESFCSVIGSAYAEGKLWLRVQTQNLGAVDCSFVSGHLYQCFIDN
;
A
#
# COMPACT_ATOMS: atom_id res chain seq x y z
N MET A 1 21.67 -61.34 13.26
CA MET A 1 21.64 -60.83 11.87
C MET A 1 21.33 -59.34 11.99
N ARG A 2 22.34 -58.44 11.97
CA ARG A 2 22.74 -57.60 10.80
C ARG A 2 21.50 -56.90 10.21
N ALA A 3 21.33 -55.57 10.18
CA ALA A 3 22.24 -54.44 9.95
C ALA A 3 21.74 -53.19 10.72
N LEU A 4 22.56 -52.29 11.28
CA LEU A 4 23.50 -51.32 10.69
C LEU A 4 22.85 -50.23 9.83
N LEU A 5 23.04 -48.98 10.28
CA LEU A 5 23.08 -47.70 9.53
C LEU A 5 21.76 -47.20 8.91
N GLY A 6 21.37 -45.93 8.99
CA GLY A 6 21.98 -44.73 9.54
C GLY A 6 21.23 -43.48 9.04
N ILE A 7 21.43 -42.36 9.76
CA ILE A 7 21.44 -40.97 9.27
C ILE A 7 20.12 -40.41 8.68
N LEU A 8 19.53 -39.40 9.31
CA LEU A 8 19.66 -37.98 8.90
C LEU A 8 18.75 -37.08 9.75
N LEU A 9 19.37 -36.14 10.46
CA LEU A 9 18.72 -34.94 10.99
C LEU A 9 18.10 -34.14 9.83
N VAL A 10 16.81 -33.85 9.87
CA VAL A 10 16.31 -32.57 9.36
C VAL A 10 15.22 -32.05 10.30
N THR A 11 15.65 -31.19 11.21
CA THR A 11 14.80 -30.24 11.91
C THR A 11 14.16 -29.35 10.84
N ILE A 12 12.93 -29.64 10.43
CA ILE A 12 12.15 -28.72 9.60
C ILE A 12 11.50 -27.71 10.55
N CYS A 13 12.28 -26.71 10.92
CA CYS A 13 11.74 -25.38 11.23
C CYS A 13 11.11 -24.82 9.93
N CYS A 14 10.05 -24.03 10.10
CA CYS A 14 9.20 -23.49 9.04
C CYS A 14 8.30 -24.58 8.45
N ASN A 15 7.00 -24.58 8.70
CA ASN A 15 6.12 -23.55 8.18
C ASN A 15 4.99 -23.30 9.18
N VAL A 16 5.05 -22.18 9.89
CA VAL A 16 3.81 -21.47 10.19
C VAL A 16 3.16 -21.29 8.83
N PHE A 17 2.03 -21.95 8.61
CA PHE A 17 1.13 -21.63 7.52
C PHE A 17 0.74 -20.16 7.73
N ALA A 18 1.57 -19.25 7.23
CA ALA A 18 1.17 -17.91 6.91
C ALA A 18 0.18 -18.12 5.78
N ILE A 19 -1.09 -18.25 6.17
CA ILE A 19 -2.22 -18.02 5.30
C ILE A 19 -1.89 -16.69 4.66
N VAL A 20 -1.49 -16.72 3.39
CA VAL A 20 -1.46 -15.54 2.54
C VAL A 20 -2.92 -15.15 2.42
N VAL A 21 -3.39 -14.38 3.40
CA VAL A 21 -4.62 -13.64 3.28
C VAL A 21 -4.31 -12.67 2.16
N ASN A 22 -4.87 -12.98 1.00
CA ASN A 22 -5.06 -12.08 -0.12
C ASN A 22 -5.17 -10.65 0.43
N ALA A 23 -4.16 -9.81 0.17
CA ALA A 23 -4.12 -8.44 0.63
C ALA A 23 -5.28 -7.70 -0.03
N GLY A 24 -6.44 -7.81 0.60
CA GLY A 24 -7.63 -7.09 0.23
C GLY A 24 -7.26 -5.63 0.36
N THR A 25 -7.14 -4.94 -0.77
CA THR A 25 -7.03 -3.49 -0.84
C THR A 25 -8.04 -2.90 0.13
N GLN A 26 -7.57 -2.32 1.22
CA GLN A 26 -8.46 -1.70 2.19
C GLN A 26 -8.82 -0.34 1.64
N ASN A 27 -10.08 -0.18 1.25
CA ASN A 27 -10.61 1.11 0.83
C ASN A 27 -10.48 2.09 2.00
N LEU A 28 -9.52 3.00 1.91
CA LEU A 28 -9.38 4.05 2.89
C LEU A 28 -10.33 5.18 2.48
N TYR A 29 -11.57 5.10 2.94
CA TYR A 29 -12.47 6.25 2.83
C TYR A 29 -11.86 7.38 3.65
N LEU A 30 -11.28 8.36 2.95
CA LEU A 30 -10.48 9.42 3.53
C LEU A 30 -11.27 10.38 4.42
N GLY A 31 -12.60 10.25 4.53
CA GLY A 31 -13.50 11.08 5.34
C GLY A 31 -12.79 11.99 6.35
N ASN A 32 -12.47 11.46 7.54
CA ASN A 32 -11.61 12.09 8.56
C ASN A 32 -10.17 11.53 8.60
N ASN A 33 -9.83 10.60 7.70
CA ASN A 33 -8.54 9.93 7.71
C ASN A 33 -7.55 10.70 6.85
N ASN A 34 -6.72 11.48 7.52
CA ASN A 34 -5.66 12.27 6.93
C ASN A 34 -4.44 11.38 6.60
N VAL A 35 -3.89 11.47 5.39
CA VAL A 35 -2.68 10.74 4.98
C VAL A 35 -1.50 11.70 4.92
N SER A 36 -0.50 11.49 5.78
CA SER A 36 0.71 12.32 5.79
C SER A 36 1.75 11.80 4.79
N CYS A 37 2.14 12.65 3.84
CA CYS A 37 3.19 12.35 2.86
C CYS A 37 4.50 13.11 3.14
N GLY A 38 4.63 13.74 4.31
CA GLY A 38 5.74 14.65 4.59
C GLY A 38 5.28 15.86 5.39
N ARG A 39 5.54 17.04 4.84
CA ARG A 39 5.01 18.33 5.33
C ARG A 39 3.58 18.60 4.87
N TYR A 40 3.06 17.78 3.95
CA TYR A 40 1.70 17.89 3.44
C TYR A 40 0.84 16.72 3.94
N ILE A 41 -0.40 17.06 4.27
CA ILE A 41 -1.41 16.11 4.74
C ILE A 41 -2.51 16.06 3.68
N ILE A 42 -2.60 14.91 3.01
CA ILE A 42 -3.66 14.61 2.05
C ILE A 42 -4.96 14.41 2.83
N ASN A 43 -5.97 15.19 2.46
CA ASN A 43 -7.31 15.19 3.06
C ASN A 43 -8.36 15.49 1.98
N ASN A 44 -9.65 15.45 2.32
CA ASN A 44 -10.75 15.58 1.35
C ASN A 44 -10.78 16.92 0.57
N SER A 45 -10.05 17.94 1.03
CA SER A 45 -9.92 19.24 0.35
C SER A 45 -8.66 19.34 -0.50
N SER A 46 -7.80 18.31 -0.51
CA SER A 46 -6.54 18.30 -1.24
C SER A 46 -6.75 18.41 -2.75
N ARG A 47 -5.87 19.17 -3.40
CA ARG A 47 -5.81 19.30 -4.85
C ARG A 47 -4.67 18.46 -5.40
N GLN A 48 -4.86 17.97 -6.62
CA GLN A 48 -3.86 17.21 -7.37
C GLN A 48 -2.52 17.94 -7.38
N ASN A 49 -2.51 19.21 -7.80
CA ASN A 49 -1.27 20.00 -7.92
C ASN A 49 -0.52 20.12 -6.59
N ASP A 50 -1.24 20.21 -5.46
CA ASP A 50 -0.60 20.28 -4.14
C ASP A 50 0.07 18.95 -3.81
N VAL A 51 -0.60 17.83 -4.09
CA VAL A 51 -0.06 16.49 -3.86
C VAL A 51 1.16 16.24 -4.75
N GLU A 52 1.12 16.61 -6.03
CA GLU A 52 2.25 16.50 -6.94
C GLU A 52 3.43 17.41 -6.55
N SER A 53 3.16 18.55 -5.91
CA SER A 53 4.19 19.52 -5.51
C SER A 53 4.84 19.19 -4.16
N PHE A 54 4.08 18.61 -3.23
CA PHE A 54 4.50 18.47 -1.83
C PHE A 54 4.66 17.03 -1.36
N CYS A 55 4.17 16.05 -2.12
CA CYS A 55 4.35 14.63 -1.82
C CYS A 55 5.33 13.97 -2.79
N SER A 56 5.94 12.87 -2.34
CA SER A 56 6.74 12.01 -3.21
C SER A 56 5.82 11.11 -4.03
N VAL A 57 5.44 11.56 -5.23
CA VAL A 57 4.70 10.75 -6.20
C VAL A 57 5.65 9.76 -6.87
N ILE A 58 5.38 8.47 -6.69
CA ILE A 58 6.21 7.37 -7.22
C ILE A 58 5.57 6.65 -8.41
N GLY A 59 4.35 7.04 -8.77
CA GLY A 59 3.66 6.55 -9.97
C GLY A 59 2.40 7.35 -10.26
N SER A 60 1.97 7.33 -11.52
CA SER A 60 0.69 7.90 -11.94
C SER A 60 0.03 7.04 -13.01
N ALA A 61 -1.30 7.00 -12.99
CA ALA A 61 -2.11 6.29 -13.96
C ALA A 61 -3.41 7.06 -14.20
N TYR A 62 -3.95 6.98 -15.42
CA TYR A 62 -5.28 7.51 -15.69
C TYR A 62 -6.22 6.35 -16.02
N ALA A 63 -7.30 6.22 -15.24
CA ALA A 63 -8.26 5.13 -15.38
C ALA A 63 -9.66 5.62 -15.02
N GLU A 64 -10.66 5.22 -15.80
CA GLU A 64 -12.08 5.50 -15.52
C GLU A 64 -12.40 7.00 -15.31
N GLY A 65 -11.73 7.88 -16.04
CA GLY A 65 -11.94 9.32 -15.91
C GLY A 65 -11.25 9.96 -14.69
N LYS A 66 -10.46 9.19 -13.94
CA LYS A 66 -9.76 9.62 -12.72
C LYS A 66 -8.25 9.55 -12.94
N LEU A 67 -7.54 10.57 -12.44
CA LEU A 67 -6.09 10.50 -12.29
C LEU A 67 -5.78 9.81 -10.97
N TRP A 68 -4.97 8.77 -11.01
CA TRP A 68 -4.44 8.07 -9.86
C TRP A 68 -2.98 8.45 -9.67
N LEU A 69 -2.63 8.88 -8.46
CA LEU A 69 -1.27 9.15 -8.04
C LEU A 69 -0.90 8.16 -6.95
N ARG A 70 0.16 7.38 -7.18
CA ARG A 70 0.78 6.56 -6.14
C ARG A 70 1.75 7.42 -5.37
N VAL A 71 1.45 7.65 -4.10
CA VAL A 71 2.18 8.56 -3.22
C VAL A 71 2.91 7.76 -2.15
N GLN A 72 4.21 7.96 -2.02
CA GLN A 72 4.96 7.43 -0.89
C GLN A 72 4.62 8.24 0.36
N THR A 73 4.14 7.56 1.39
CA THR A 73 3.82 8.16 2.70
C THR A 73 4.89 7.82 3.73
N GLN A 74 4.91 8.56 4.84
CA GLN A 74 5.87 8.32 5.92
C GLN A 74 5.57 7.07 6.73
N ASN A 75 4.28 6.78 6.98
CA ASN A 75 3.87 5.77 7.96
C ASN A 75 3.07 4.61 7.36
N LEU A 76 2.49 4.79 6.17
CA LEU A 76 1.53 3.84 5.58
C LEU A 76 2.07 3.18 4.30
N GLY A 77 3.34 3.39 3.96
CA GLY A 77 3.90 2.91 2.70
C GLY A 77 3.36 3.69 1.49
N ALA A 78 3.19 3.02 0.36
CA ALA A 78 2.64 3.62 -0.85
C ALA A 78 1.10 3.65 -0.78
N VAL A 79 0.52 4.81 -1.06
CA VAL A 79 -0.92 5.03 -1.06
C VAL A 79 -1.35 5.55 -2.42
N ASP A 80 -2.35 4.92 -3.01
CA ASP A 80 -2.92 5.29 -4.30
C ASP A 80 -4.08 6.26 -4.12
N CYS A 81 -3.94 7.49 -4.58
CA CYS A 81 -4.91 8.56 -4.45
C CYS A 81 -5.50 8.92 -5.81
N SER A 82 -6.83 8.91 -5.90
CA SER A 82 -7.55 9.27 -7.13
C SER A 82 -8.10 10.69 -7.08
N PHE A 83 -8.03 11.38 -8.21
CA PHE A 83 -8.45 12.76 -8.40
C PHE A 83 -9.43 12.87 -9.56
N VAL A 84 -10.49 13.64 -9.35
CA VAL A 84 -11.51 13.98 -10.36
C VAL A 84 -11.51 15.49 -10.53
N SER A 85 -11.30 15.95 -11.75
CA SER A 85 -11.20 17.40 -12.05
C SER A 85 -10.20 18.14 -11.15
N GLY A 86 -9.09 17.49 -10.79
CA GLY A 86 -8.04 18.04 -9.92
C GLY A 86 -8.35 18.02 -8.41
N HIS A 87 -9.52 17.52 -8.00
CA HIS A 87 -9.90 17.38 -6.60
C HIS A 87 -9.77 15.94 -6.13
N LEU A 88 -9.30 15.75 -4.89
CA LEU A 88 -9.20 14.43 -4.31
C LEU A 88 -10.58 13.77 -4.22
N TYR A 89 -10.68 12.53 -4.70
CA TYR A 89 -11.89 11.74 -4.65
C TYR A 89 -11.81 10.66 -3.54
N GLN A 90 -10.70 9.93 -3.48
CA GLN A 90 -10.45 8.86 -2.49
C GLN A 90 -8.99 8.41 -2.56
N CYS A 91 -8.50 7.74 -1.51
CA CYS A 91 -7.19 7.06 -1.51
C CYS A 91 -7.31 5.61 -1.02
N PHE A 92 -6.32 4.78 -1.36
CA PHE A 92 -6.26 3.37 -1.01
C PHE A 92 -4.85 3.05 -0.52
N ILE A 93 -4.74 2.34 0.59
CA ILE A 93 -3.46 1.82 1.06
C ILE A 93 -3.28 0.47 0.37
N ASP A 94 -2.25 0.36 -0.46
CA ASP A 94 -1.77 -0.93 -0.95
C ASP A 94 -1.03 -1.58 0.22
N ASN A 95 -1.53 -2.72 0.72
CA ASN A 95 -1.03 -3.38 1.94
C ASN A 95 -0.07 -4.52 1.58
#